data_AF-A0A353DGU3-F1
#
_entry.id   AF-A0A353DGU3-F1
#
_cell.length_a   1.000
_cell.length_b   1.000
_cell.length_c   1.000
_cell.angle_alpha   90.00
_cell.angle_beta   90.00
_cell.angle_gamma   90.00
#
_symmetry.space_group_name_H-M   'P 1'
#
loop_
_entity.id
_entity.type
_entity.pdbx_description
1 polymer ?
#
loop_
_entity_poly.entity_id
_entity_poly.type
_entity_poly.pdbx_seq_one_letter_code
_entity_poly.pdbx_strand_id
1 'polypeptide(L)'
;GKGEWFGCAEKIAEALEGLSDADGRVREWMDRNRQDRHLGEVVLQMEQQRTWLLRAGFAWKAGYDRMKRYQRFFHGMEERISRLDTQPLLRDEEKQDQFLPLWDEWMIQWQERPEAVRLWEIGWMLEEWRLQLFAPGVPHVGKTSAKRIENALGI
;
A
#
# COMPACT_ATOMS: atom_id res chain seq x y z
N GLY A 1 5.67 -30.04 11.40
CA GLY A 1 4.64 -30.89 12.07
C GLY A 1 3.27 -30.22 12.04
N LYS A 2 2.16 -30.93 12.32
CA LYS A 2 0.77 -30.38 12.23
C LYS A 2 0.55 -29.06 13.00
N GLY A 3 1.24 -28.85 14.13
CA GLY A 3 1.16 -27.60 14.90
C GLY A 3 1.75 -26.37 14.18
N GLU A 4 2.76 -26.56 13.32
CA GLU A 4 3.35 -25.46 12.54
C GLU A 4 2.38 -24.97 11.46
N TRP A 5 1.62 -25.87 10.85
CA TRP A 5 0.60 -25.52 9.85
C TRP A 5 -0.55 -24.73 10.47
N PHE A 6 -0.99 -25.11 11.67
CA PHE A 6 -2.02 -24.38 12.40
C PHE A 6 -1.56 -22.96 12.75
N GLY A 7 -0.35 -22.81 13.30
CA GLY A 7 0.19 -21.48 13.62
C GLY A 7 0.45 -20.59 12.40
N CYS A 8 0.77 -21.17 11.24
CA CYS A 8 0.84 -20.42 9.98
C CYS A 8 -0.54 -19.95 9.54
N ALA A 9 -1.57 -20.79 9.63
CA ALA A 9 -2.94 -20.44 9.26
C ALA A 9 -3.52 -19.34 10.17
N GLU A 10 -3.27 -19.42 11.47
CA GLU A 10 -3.68 -18.42 12.47
C GLU A 10 -3.13 -17.03 12.12
N LYS A 11 -1.83 -16.92 11.82
CA LYS A 11 -1.20 -15.66 11.40
C LYS A 11 -1.80 -15.08 10.13
N ILE A 12 -2.17 -15.92 9.17
CA ILE A 12 -2.83 -15.45 7.95
C ILE A 12 -4.26 -14.99 8.25
N ALA A 13 -4.99 -15.69 9.13
CA ALA A 13 -6.35 -15.31 9.52
C ALA A 13 -6.36 -13.96 10.25
N GLU A 14 -5.49 -13.76 11.24
CA GLU A 14 -5.32 -12.49 11.95
C GLU A 14 -4.98 -11.32 10.99
N ALA A 15 -4.08 -11.58 10.04
CA ALA A 15 -3.72 -10.58 9.05
C ALA A 15 -4.88 -10.26 8.09
N LEU A 16 -5.70 -11.24 7.74
CA LEU A 16 -6.86 -11.03 6.87
C LEU A 16 -8.00 -10.30 7.59
N GLU A 17 -8.22 -10.60 8.87
CA GLU A 17 -9.17 -9.89 9.73
C GLU A 17 -8.78 -8.42 9.86
N GLY A 18 -7.53 -8.14 10.27
CA GLY A 18 -7.03 -6.77 10.38
C GLY A 18 -7.06 -6.00 9.06
N LEU A 19 -6.79 -6.67 7.94
CA LEU A 19 -6.95 -6.12 6.59
C LEU A 19 -8.41 -5.72 6.34
N SER A 20 -9.35 -6.64 6.57
CA SER A 20 -10.76 -6.46 6.23
C SER A 20 -11.40 -5.34 7.03
N ASP A 21 -11.07 -5.26 8.31
CA ASP A 21 -11.52 -4.20 9.21
C ASP A 21 -10.99 -2.82 8.80
N ALA A 22 -9.68 -2.74 8.53
CA ALA A 22 -9.05 -1.51 8.08
C ALA A 22 -9.59 -1.06 6.70
N ASP A 23 -9.72 -1.99 5.76
CA ASP A 23 -10.29 -1.72 4.44
C ASP A 23 -11.73 -1.21 4.52
N GLY A 24 -12.54 -1.74 5.45
CA GLY A 24 -13.89 -1.24 5.71
C GLY A 24 -13.90 0.24 6.08
N ARG A 25 -13.07 0.63 7.06
CA ARG A 25 -12.96 2.03 7.51
C ARG A 25 -12.38 2.95 6.44
N VAL A 26 -11.41 2.48 5.67
CA VAL A 26 -10.86 3.21 4.51
C VAL A 26 -11.95 3.44 3.46
N ARG A 27 -12.75 2.43 3.12
CA ARG A 27 -13.88 2.57 2.19
C ARG A 27 -14.92 3.58 2.67
N GLU A 28 -15.31 3.51 3.93
CA GLU A 28 -16.26 4.47 4.52
C GLU A 28 -15.74 5.91 4.47
N TRP A 29 -14.44 6.12 4.68
CA TRP A 29 -13.83 7.44 4.51
C TRP A 29 -13.82 7.87 3.04
N MET A 30 -13.42 6.99 2.12
CA MET A 30 -13.37 7.28 0.70
C MET A 30 -14.75 7.65 0.15
N ASP A 31 -15.80 6.90 0.52
CA ASP A 31 -17.16 7.15 0.03
C ASP A 31 -17.72 8.50 0.51
N ARG A 32 -17.38 8.91 1.74
CA ARG A 32 -17.76 10.22 2.28
C ARG A 32 -17.04 11.38 1.59
N ASN A 33 -15.80 11.18 1.16
CA ASN A 33 -14.93 12.26 0.65
C ASN A 33 -14.76 12.25 -0.88
N ARG A 34 -15.35 11.30 -1.60
CA ARG A 34 -15.21 11.15 -3.06
C ARG A 34 -15.58 12.39 -3.85
N GLN A 35 -16.58 13.14 -3.40
CA GLN A 35 -17.07 14.36 -4.07
C GLN A 35 -16.47 15.64 -3.50
N ASP A 36 -15.59 15.53 -2.48
CA ASP A 36 -14.88 16.68 -1.96
C ASP A 36 -13.89 17.21 -2.99
N ARG A 37 -13.81 18.53 -3.13
CA ARG A 37 -12.98 19.19 -4.14
C ARG A 37 -11.49 18.90 -3.96
N HIS A 38 -11.05 18.71 -2.73
CA HIS A 38 -9.64 18.58 -2.38
C HIS A 38 -9.29 17.13 -2.01
N LEU A 39 -10.13 16.47 -1.22
CA LEU A 39 -9.91 15.09 -0.79
C LEU A 39 -10.25 14.06 -1.87
N GLY A 40 -11.02 14.44 -2.90
CA GLY A 40 -11.35 13.55 -4.02
C GLY A 40 -10.10 12.98 -4.71
N GLU A 41 -9.00 13.74 -4.80
CA GLU A 41 -7.75 13.25 -5.37
C GLU A 41 -7.09 12.18 -4.47
N VAL A 42 -7.08 12.41 -3.16
CA VAL A 42 -6.59 11.42 -2.18
C VAL A 42 -7.40 10.11 -2.28
N VAL A 43 -8.73 10.22 -2.48
CA VAL A 43 -9.59 9.05 -2.70
C VAL A 43 -9.14 8.27 -3.94
N LEU A 44 -8.91 8.93 -5.09
CA LEU A 44 -8.43 8.26 -6.30
C LEU A 44 -7.09 7.54 -6.08
N GLN A 45 -6.17 8.16 -5.33
CA GLN A 45 -4.88 7.56 -5.02
C GLN A 45 -5.02 6.32 -4.11
N MET A 46 -5.90 6.37 -3.11
CA MET A 46 -6.22 5.22 -2.27
C MET A 46 -6.91 4.10 -3.06
N GLU A 47 -7.78 4.44 -4.00
CA GLU A 47 -8.42 3.45 -4.89
C GLU A 47 -7.41 2.73 -5.77
N GLN A 48 -6.43 3.45 -6.34
CA GLN A 48 -5.34 2.84 -7.10
C GLN A 48 -4.50 1.90 -6.24
N GLN A 49 -4.11 2.34 -5.04
CA GLN A 49 -3.36 1.53 -4.09
C GLN A 49 -4.14 0.25 -3.70
N ARG A 50 -5.43 0.39 -3.35
CA ARG A 50 -6.31 -0.74 -3.03
C ARG A 50 -6.46 -1.70 -4.20
N THR A 51 -6.64 -1.19 -5.41
CA THR A 51 -6.74 -2.00 -6.64
C THR A 51 -5.50 -2.86 -6.82
N TRP A 52 -4.31 -2.31 -6.58
CA TRP A 52 -3.08 -3.09 -6.65
C TRP A 52 -2.98 -4.11 -5.50
N LEU A 53 -3.24 -3.70 -4.26
CA LEU A 53 -3.14 -4.55 -3.08
C LEU A 53 -4.18 -5.70 -3.06
N LEU A 54 -5.35 -5.49 -3.66
CA LEU A 54 -6.45 -6.46 -3.71
C LEU A 54 -6.67 -7.05 -5.10
N ARG A 55 -5.69 -6.92 -6.01
CA ARG A 55 -5.74 -7.53 -7.34
C ARG A 55 -6.03 -9.02 -7.27
N ALA A 56 -6.63 -9.58 -8.31
CA ALA A 56 -7.01 -11.00 -8.34
C ALA A 56 -5.85 -11.91 -7.89
N GLY A 57 -6.11 -12.77 -6.91
CA GLY A 57 -5.10 -13.66 -6.32
C GLY A 57 -4.06 -12.96 -5.44
N PHE A 58 -4.35 -11.77 -4.88
CA PHE A 58 -3.38 -10.99 -4.09
C PHE A 58 -2.68 -11.82 -3.00
N ALA A 59 -3.43 -12.69 -2.29
CA ALA A 59 -2.87 -13.49 -1.22
C ALA A 59 -1.77 -14.45 -1.71
N TRP A 60 -2.01 -15.10 -2.86
CA TRP A 60 -1.01 -15.94 -3.51
C TRP A 60 0.18 -15.11 -4.01
N LYS A 61 -0.09 -13.96 -4.63
CA LYS A 61 0.93 -13.06 -5.21
C LYS A 61 1.85 -12.43 -4.16
N ALA A 62 1.33 -12.18 -2.96
CA ALA A 62 2.09 -11.64 -1.84
C ALA A 62 3.00 -12.71 -1.21
N GLY A 63 2.56 -13.97 -1.22
CA GLY A 63 3.23 -15.08 -0.54
C GLY A 63 3.09 -14.99 0.98
N TYR A 64 3.45 -16.08 1.68
CA TYR A 64 3.26 -16.20 3.12
C TYR A 64 3.94 -15.07 3.92
N ASP A 65 5.17 -14.71 3.56
CA ASP A 65 5.96 -13.76 4.33
C ASP A 65 5.39 -12.35 4.36
N ARG A 66 4.75 -11.91 3.27
CA ARG A 66 4.01 -10.64 3.25
C ARG A 66 2.62 -10.82 3.81
N MET A 67 1.94 -11.94 3.49
CA MET A 67 0.56 -12.14 3.90
C MET A 67 0.37 -12.13 5.41
N LYS A 68 1.31 -12.67 6.19
CA LYS A 68 1.25 -12.63 7.66
C LYS A 68 1.32 -11.21 8.28
N ARG A 69 1.53 -10.17 7.46
CA ARG A 69 1.62 -8.75 7.85
C ARG A 69 0.86 -7.84 6.88
N TYR A 70 -0.01 -8.39 6.03
CA TYR A 70 -0.60 -7.65 4.91
C TYR A 70 -1.51 -6.50 5.36
N GLN A 71 -2.15 -6.65 6.52
CA GLN A 71 -2.99 -5.64 7.15
C GLN A 71 -2.28 -4.29 7.31
N ARG A 72 -0.94 -4.29 7.42
CA ARG A 72 -0.16 -3.06 7.63
C ARG A 72 -0.31 -2.06 6.51
N PHE A 73 -0.51 -2.51 5.26
CA PHE A 73 -0.73 -1.58 4.14
C PHE A 73 -2.05 -0.81 4.30
N PHE A 74 -3.07 -1.44 4.87
CA PHE A 74 -4.37 -0.82 5.13
C PHE A 74 -4.34 0.03 6.40
N HIS A 75 -3.66 -0.41 7.47
CA HIS A 75 -3.36 0.47 8.60
C HIS A 75 -2.57 1.71 8.18
N GLY A 76 -1.74 1.59 7.14
CA GLY A 76 -1.06 2.74 6.53
C GLY A 76 -2.04 3.75 5.90
N MET A 77 -3.08 3.26 5.21
CA MET A 77 -4.14 4.12 4.70
C MET A 77 -4.92 4.78 5.85
N GLU A 78 -5.22 4.04 6.93
CA GLU A 78 -5.89 4.60 8.11
C GLU A 78 -5.07 5.68 8.81
N GLU A 79 -3.75 5.47 8.96
CA GLU A 79 -2.88 6.49 9.55
C GLU A 79 -2.80 7.73 8.63
N ARG A 80 -2.75 7.53 7.30
CA ARG A 80 -2.82 8.63 6.34
C ARG A 80 -4.11 9.43 6.51
N ILE A 81 -5.26 8.76 6.63
CA ILE A 81 -6.56 9.38 6.90
C ILE A 81 -6.53 10.19 8.21
N SER A 82 -6.06 9.58 9.31
CA SER A 82 -5.97 10.27 10.59
C SER A 82 -5.06 11.51 10.54
N ARG A 83 -4.02 11.49 9.71
CA ARG A 83 -3.14 12.63 9.47
C ARG A 83 -3.81 13.72 8.65
N LEU A 84 -4.62 13.37 7.65
CA LEU A 84 -5.41 14.33 6.87
C LEU A 84 -6.41 15.09 7.75
N ASP A 85 -6.93 14.47 8.80
CA ASP A 85 -7.81 15.13 9.77
C ASP A 85 -7.09 16.11 10.70
N THR A 86 -5.77 15.96 10.85
CA THR A 86 -4.97 16.70 11.87
C THR A 86 -3.90 17.61 11.29
N GLN A 87 -3.59 17.49 10.00
CA GLN A 87 -2.52 18.21 9.33
C GLN A 87 -3.04 18.90 8.07
N PRO A 88 -2.44 20.02 7.64
CA PRO A 88 -2.79 20.65 6.37
C PRO A 88 -2.60 19.68 5.20
N LEU A 89 -3.58 19.63 4.29
CA LEU A 89 -3.55 18.79 3.09
C LEU A 89 -2.25 18.92 2.29
N LEU A 90 -1.68 20.13 2.22
CA LEU A 90 -0.41 20.41 1.56
C LEU A 90 0.73 19.48 2.02
N ARG A 91 0.74 19.03 3.28
CA ARG A 91 1.76 18.09 3.80
C ARG A 91 1.63 16.68 3.24
N ASP A 92 0.41 16.29 2.87
CA ASP A 92 0.13 15.03 2.20
C ASP A 92 0.47 15.15 0.72
N GLU A 93 0.09 16.27 0.08
CA GLU A 93 0.44 16.60 -1.32
C GLU A 93 1.97 16.61 -1.52
N GLU A 94 2.75 17.25 -0.64
CA GLU A 94 4.23 17.26 -0.69
C GLU A 94 4.84 15.84 -0.70
N LYS A 95 4.22 14.88 -0.01
CA LYS A 95 4.68 13.47 0.00
C LYS A 95 4.22 12.76 -1.27
N GLN A 96 3.03 13.09 -1.75
CA GLN A 96 2.48 12.54 -2.97
C GLN A 96 3.27 12.98 -4.20
N ASP A 97 3.74 14.23 -4.24
CA ASP A 97 4.64 14.75 -5.29
C ASP A 97 5.97 13.99 -5.36
N GLN A 98 6.46 13.50 -4.22
CA GLN A 98 7.62 12.61 -4.20
C GLN A 98 7.28 11.22 -4.75
N PHE A 99 6.10 10.71 -4.40
CA PHE A 99 5.70 9.33 -4.68
C PHE A 99 5.24 9.09 -6.12
N LEU A 100 4.41 9.99 -6.66
CA LEU A 100 3.71 9.83 -7.94
C LEU A 100 4.65 9.55 -9.11
N PRO A 101 5.76 10.27 -9.32
CA PRO A 101 6.62 10.03 -10.47
C PRO A 101 7.14 8.59 -10.55
N LEU A 102 7.46 7.99 -9.40
CA LEU A 102 7.95 6.60 -9.35
C LEU A 102 6.83 5.58 -9.52
N TRP A 103 5.64 5.89 -9.00
CA TRP A 103 4.45 5.07 -9.20
C TRP A 103 4.04 5.03 -10.66
N ASP A 104 3.98 6.18 -11.32
CA ASP A 104 3.57 6.31 -12.72
C ASP A 104 4.54 5.58 -13.65
N GLU A 105 5.84 5.78 -13.47
CA GLU A 105 6.86 5.05 -14.24
C GLU A 105 6.76 3.54 -14.03
N TRP A 106 6.63 3.10 -12.77
CA TRP A 106 6.42 1.69 -12.48
C TRP A 106 5.12 1.15 -13.11
N MET A 107 4.04 1.93 -13.09
CA MET A 107 2.75 1.54 -13.63
C MET A 107 2.82 1.37 -15.15
N ILE A 108 3.53 2.25 -15.86
CA ILE A 108 3.80 2.13 -17.30
C ILE A 108 4.52 0.80 -17.57
N GLN A 109 5.65 0.56 -16.91
CA GLN A 109 6.42 -0.69 -17.10
C GLN A 109 5.59 -1.93 -16.74
N TRP A 110 4.78 -1.86 -15.68
CA TRP A 110 3.92 -2.94 -15.22
C TRP A 110 2.81 -3.27 -16.22
N GLN A 111 2.18 -2.27 -16.82
CA GLN A 111 1.14 -2.48 -17.83
C GLN A 111 1.70 -3.10 -19.11
N GLU A 112 2.92 -2.72 -19.50
CA GLU A 112 3.58 -3.29 -20.67
C GLU A 112 4.02 -4.75 -20.45
N ARG A 113 4.50 -5.09 -19.24
CA ARG A 113 5.13 -6.40 -18.95
C ARG A 113 4.78 -6.93 -17.54
N PRO A 114 3.50 -7.22 -17.23
CA PRO A 114 3.07 -7.61 -15.89
C PRO A 114 3.68 -8.93 -15.39
N GLU A 115 4.19 -9.77 -16.29
CA GLU A 115 4.89 -11.03 -15.99
C GLU A 115 6.35 -10.84 -15.54
N ALA A 116 6.92 -9.65 -15.73
CA ALA A 116 8.31 -9.38 -15.34
C ALA A 116 8.46 -9.36 -13.82
N VAL A 117 9.04 -10.43 -13.25
CA VAL A 117 9.21 -10.62 -11.79
C VAL A 117 9.84 -9.40 -11.09
N ARG A 118 10.78 -8.70 -11.73
CA ARG A 118 11.39 -7.49 -11.15
C ARG A 118 10.34 -6.43 -10.79
N LEU A 119 9.31 -6.25 -11.62
CA LEU A 119 8.28 -5.23 -11.42
C LEU A 119 7.36 -5.58 -10.24
N TRP A 120 7.22 -6.86 -9.91
CA TRP A 120 6.49 -7.28 -8.71
C TRP A 120 7.19 -6.78 -7.45
N GLU A 121 8.51 -6.99 -7.39
CA GLU A 121 9.33 -6.55 -6.26
C GLU A 121 9.39 -5.01 -6.17
N ILE A 122 9.45 -4.31 -7.31
CA ILE A 122 9.38 -2.83 -7.31
C ILE A 122 8.02 -2.34 -6.79
N GLY A 123 6.91 -2.99 -7.15
CA GLY A 123 5.60 -2.66 -6.59
C GLY A 123 5.57 -2.80 -5.06
N TRP A 124 6.19 -3.86 -4.52
CA TRP A 124 6.33 -3.99 -3.07
C TRP A 124 7.26 -2.94 -2.46
N MET A 125 8.35 -2.57 -3.13
CA MET A 125 9.22 -1.46 -2.70
C MET A 125 8.44 -0.14 -2.63
N LEU A 126 7.59 0.14 -3.61
CA LEU A 126 6.72 1.31 -3.62
C LEU A 126 5.77 1.31 -2.41
N GLU A 127 5.12 0.18 -2.11
CA GLU A 127 4.24 0.13 -0.94
C GLU A 127 4.98 0.24 0.41
N GLU A 128 6.20 -0.32 0.55
CA GLU A 128 7.02 -0.07 1.73
C GLU A 128 7.41 1.41 1.88
N TRP A 129 7.72 2.07 0.76
CA TRP A 129 8.08 3.48 0.78
C TRP A 129 6.86 4.38 1.04
N ARG A 130 5.69 4.00 0.50
CA ARG A 130 4.42 4.65 0.78
C ARG A 130 4.11 4.61 2.28
N LEU A 131 4.29 3.47 2.94
CA LEU A 131 4.17 3.39 4.41
C LEU A 131 5.13 4.35 5.11
N GLN A 132 6.39 4.42 4.69
CA GLN A 132 7.38 5.34 5.29
C GLN A 132 7.01 6.82 5.14
N LEU A 133 6.43 7.22 4.00
CA LEU A 133 6.02 8.59 3.74
C LEU A 133 4.74 8.97 4.52
N PHE A 134 3.71 8.15 4.40
CA PHE A 134 2.35 8.51 4.81
C PHE A 134 2.00 8.02 6.21
N ALA A 135 2.62 6.93 6.66
CA ALA A 135 2.26 6.23 7.89
C ALA A 135 3.50 5.76 8.68
N PRO A 136 4.38 6.68 9.14
CA PRO A 136 5.61 6.30 9.82
C PRO A 136 5.37 5.55 11.14
N GLY A 137 4.15 5.62 11.73
CA GLY A 137 3.78 4.84 12.92
C GLY A 137 3.49 3.36 12.64
N VAL A 138 3.21 2.98 11.39
CA VAL A 138 3.00 1.59 10.98
C VAL A 138 4.33 0.86 10.83
N PRO A 139 4.44 -0.42 11.24
CA PRO A 139 5.68 -1.18 11.08
C PRO A 139 6.12 -1.41 9.61
N HIS A 140 7.35 -0.99 9.29
CA HIS A 140 7.98 -1.17 7.98
C HIS A 140 8.90 -2.39 7.94
N VAL A 141 9.01 -3.05 6.78
CA VAL A 141 9.97 -4.16 6.61
C VAL A 141 11.14 -3.68 5.77
N GLY A 142 12.19 -3.22 6.46
CA GLY A 142 13.37 -2.63 5.84
C GLY A 142 13.19 -1.17 5.44
N LYS A 143 14.29 -0.52 5.06
CA LYS A 143 14.27 0.86 4.57
C LYS A 143 14.23 0.86 3.04
N THR A 144 13.28 1.61 2.50
CA THR A 144 13.16 1.86 1.05
C THR A 144 13.16 3.37 0.84
N SER A 145 13.72 3.84 -0.26
CA SER A 145 13.77 5.25 -0.60
C SER A 145 13.47 5.46 -2.07
N ALA A 146 13.12 6.69 -2.44
CA ALA A 146 12.99 7.11 -3.83
C ALA A 146 14.19 6.62 -4.66
N LYS A 147 15.42 6.89 -4.19
CA LYS A 147 16.64 6.51 -4.90
C LYS A 147 16.79 5.01 -5.13
N ARG A 148 16.34 4.18 -4.19
CA ARG A 148 16.36 2.72 -4.37
C ARG A 148 15.36 2.26 -5.42
N ILE A 149 14.20 2.90 -5.49
CA ILE A 149 13.15 2.59 -6.47
C ILE A 149 13.55 3.09 -7.86
N GLU A 150 14.07 4.31 -7.99
CA GLU A 150 14.65 4.86 -9.24
C GLU A 150 15.66 3.89 -9.86
N ASN A 151 16.65 3.47 -9.07
CA ASN A 151 17.68 2.52 -9.52
C ASN A 151 17.08 1.17 -9.95
N ALA A 152 15.99 0.72 -9.32
CA ALA A 152 15.33 -0.53 -9.68
C ALA A 152 14.47 -0.39 -10.94
N LEU A 153 13.90 0.79 -11.19
CA LEU A 153 13.17 1.15 -12.41
C LEU A 153 14.10 1.42 -13.60
N GLY A 154 15.36 1.78 -13.32
CA GLY A 154 16.35 2.13 -14.34
C GLY A 154 16.26 3.59 -14.80
N ILE A 155 15.80 4.49 -13.92
CA ILE A 155 15.68 5.94 -14.16
C ILE A 155 16.62 6.74 -13.26
#